data_AF-A0A0F9D8W5-F1
#
_entry.id   AF-A0A0F9D8W5-F1
#
_cell.length_a   1.000
_cell.length_b   1.000
_cell.length_c   1.000
_cell.angle_alpha   90.00
_cell.angle_beta   90.00
_cell.angle_gamma   90.00
#
_symmetry.space_group_name_H-M   'P 1'
#
loop_
_entity.id
_entity.type
_entity.pdbx_description
1 polymer ?
#
loop_
_entity_poly.entity_id
_entity_poly.type
_entity_poly.pdbx_seq_one_letter_code
_entity_poly.pdbx_strand_id
1 'polypeptide(L)' 'MISQFRLYITTENAAFEESTDGREEIARILRDTADRLERGSEDFRWYQTLRDANGNDVGRAGIKSLEEEWHLPGALTRL' A
#
# COMPACT_ATOMS: atom_id res chain seq x y z
N MET A 1 10.30 12.09 17.92
CA MET A 1 10.22 10.80 17.21
C MET A 1 9.83 11.11 15.77
N ILE A 2 10.65 10.72 14.78
CA ILE A 2 10.33 10.94 13.37
C ILE A 2 9.67 9.66 12.85
N SER A 3 8.47 9.80 12.29
CA SER A 3 7.71 8.69 11.71
C SER A 3 7.62 8.87 10.20
N GLN A 4 7.66 7.77 9.45
CA GLN A 4 7.51 7.75 8.00
C GLN A 4 6.31 6.89 7.62
N PHE A 5 5.40 7.48 6.85
CA PHE A 5 4.38 6.71 6.13
C PHE A 5 4.99 6.25 4.81
N ARG A 6 4.89 4.95 4.49
CA ARG A 6 5.18 4.46 3.13
C ARG A 6 4.05 3.57 2.62
N LEU A 7 3.92 3.57 1.32
CA LEU A 7 2.96 2.81 0.56
C LEU A 7 3.66 2.24 -0.68
N TYR A 8 3.44 0.95 -0.93
CA TYR A 8 3.95 0.20 -2.08
C TYR A 8 2.76 -0.44 -2.79
N ILE A 9 2.67 -0.25 -4.11
CA ILE A 9 1.64 -0.82 -4.97
C ILE A 9 2.32 -1.52 -6.14
N THR A 10 1.97 -2.78 -6.38
CA THR A 10 2.35 -3.55 -7.58
C THR A 10 1.26 -3.39 -8.63
N THR A 11 1.64 -2.92 -9.82
CA THR A 11 0.70 -2.62 -10.92
C THR A 11 0.77 -3.64 -12.06
N GLU A 12 1.28 -4.85 -11.78
CA GLU A 12 1.47 -5.91 -12.78
C GLU A 12 0.19 -6.72 -13.07
N ASN A 13 -0.93 -6.35 -12.45
CA ASN A 13 -2.19 -7.07 -12.60
C ASN A 13 -3.13 -6.41 -13.62
N ALA A 14 -4.13 -7.16 -14.07
CA ALA A 14 -5.10 -6.72 -15.07
C ALA A 14 -5.92 -5.47 -14.66
N ALA A 15 -6.06 -5.20 -13.36
CA ALA A 15 -6.74 -4.00 -12.88
C ALA A 15 -5.96 -2.71 -13.19
N PHE A 16 -4.69 -2.82 -13.62
CA PHE A 16 -3.84 -1.70 -14.01
C PHE A 16 -3.45 -1.69 -15.49
N GLU A 17 -3.90 -2.66 -16.29
CA GLU A 17 -3.47 -2.81 -17.70
C GLU A 17 -4.12 -1.80 -18.65
N GLU A 18 -5.37 -1.39 -18.40
CA GLU A 18 -6.00 -0.35 -19.20
C GLU A 18 -5.50 1.03 -18.76
N SER A 19 -4.91 1.79 -19.70
CA SER A 19 -4.19 3.04 -19.40
C SER A 19 -5.00 4.14 -18.72
N THR A 20 -6.34 4.07 -18.80
CA THR A 20 -7.26 4.97 -18.08
C THR A 20 -7.59 4.37 -16.70
N ASP A 21 -7.93 3.09 -16.66
CA ASP A 21 -8.35 2.36 -15.46
C ASP A 21 -7.21 2.24 -14.43
N GLY A 22 -5.97 2.03 -14.87
CA GLY A 22 -4.83 1.86 -13.95
C GLY A 22 -4.53 3.12 -13.14
N ARG A 23 -4.72 4.32 -13.73
CA ARG A 23 -4.56 5.58 -12.98
C ARG A 23 -5.71 5.81 -12.01
N GLU A 24 -6.93 5.52 -12.45
CA GLU A 24 -8.12 5.61 -11.61
C GLU A 24 -8.04 4.65 -10.43
N GLU A 25 -7.51 3.46 -10.65
CA GLU A 25 -7.34 2.43 -9.64
C GLU A 25 -6.28 2.80 -8.60
N ILE A 26 -5.13 3.32 -9.03
CA ILE A 26 -4.15 3.90 -8.10
C ILE A 26 -4.79 5.02 -7.28
N ALA A 27 -5.54 5.93 -7.91
CA ALA A 27 -6.21 7.01 -7.21
C ALA A 27 -7.30 6.52 -6.24
N ARG A 28 -7.96 5.40 -6.54
CA ARG A 28 -8.92 4.75 -5.64
C ARG A 28 -8.21 4.17 -4.42
N ILE A 29 -7.11 3.44 -4.61
CA ILE A 29 -6.32 2.84 -3.53
C ILE A 29 -5.75 3.94 -2.60
N LEU A 30 -5.25 5.04 -3.17
CA LEU A 30 -4.74 6.17 -2.38
C LEU A 30 -5.83 6.82 -1.53
N ARG A 31 -7.05 7.01 -2.09
CA ARG A 31 -8.20 7.54 -1.35
C ARG A 31 -8.64 6.60 -0.23
N ASP A 32 -8.79 5.31 -0.52
CA ASP A 32 -9.13 4.30 0.49
C ASP A 32 -8.10 4.29 1.63
N THR A 33 -6.81 4.34 1.30
CA THR A 33 -5.74 4.37 2.28
C THR A 33 -5.77 5.64 3.14
N ALA A 34 -6.04 6.80 2.53
CA ALA A 34 -6.19 8.07 3.25
C ALA A 34 -7.40 8.04 4.19
N ASP A 35 -8.55 7.55 3.74
CA ASP A 35 -9.75 7.43 4.57
C ASP A 35 -9.51 6.50 5.77
N ARG A 36 -8.80 5.38 5.57
CA ARG A 36 -8.41 4.45 6.64
C ARG A 36 -7.47 5.11 7.64
N LEU A 37 -6.53 5.92 7.16
CA LEU A 37 -5.59 6.68 7.97
C LEU A 37 -6.32 7.72 8.85
N GLU A 38 -7.28 8.46 8.28
CA GLU A 38 -8.05 9.49 9.00
C GLU A 38 -8.99 8.90 10.05
N ARG A 39 -9.63 7.76 9.75
CA ARG A 39 -10.57 7.10 10.67
C ARG A 39 -9.89 6.53 11.92
N GLY A 40 -8.56 6.38 11.90
CA GLY A 40 -7.81 5.71 12.96
C GLY A 40 -8.27 4.27 13.20
N SER A 41 -9.00 3.68 12.25
CA SER A 41 -9.68 2.40 12.40
C SER A 41 -8.73 1.21 12.31
N GLU A 42 -7.49 1.44 11.87
CA GLU A 42 -6.46 0.42 11.72
C GLU A 42 -5.11 0.94 12.24
N ASP A 43 -4.46 0.12 13.05
CA ASP A 43 -3.15 0.45 13.60
C ASP A 43 -2.09 0.30 12.49
N PHE A 44 -1.87 1.37 11.72
CA PHE A 44 -0.82 1.47 10.69
C PHE A 44 0.60 1.27 11.25
N ARG A 45 0.79 1.03 12.56
CA ARG A 45 2.03 0.47 13.11
C ARG A 45 2.38 -0.89 12.49
N TRP A 46 1.39 -1.64 12.00
CA TRP A 46 1.56 -2.84 11.20
C TRP A 46 1.28 -2.58 9.73
N TYR A 47 1.81 -3.43 8.85
CA TYR A 47 1.55 -3.31 7.42
C TYR A 47 0.10 -3.66 7.11
N GLN A 48 -0.59 -2.74 6.46
CA GLN A 48 -1.93 -2.91 5.94
C GLN A 48 -1.88 -3.41 4.50
N THR A 49 -2.65 -4.44 4.20
CA THR A 49 -2.82 -4.93 2.82
C THR A 49 -3.63 -3.94 2.01
N LEU A 50 -3.11 -3.58 0.84
CA LEU A 50 -3.80 -2.82 -0.19
C LEU A 50 -4.44 -3.80 -1.16
N ARG A 51 -5.68 -3.49 -1.57
CA ARG A 51 -6.43 -4.34 -2.50
C ARG A 51 -6.93 -3.57 -3.70
N ASP A 52 -6.92 -4.22 -4.85
CA ASP A 52 -7.56 -3.67 -6.04
C ASP A 52 -9.11 -3.74 -5.94
N ALA A 53 -9.80 -3.22 -6.95
CA ALA A 53 -11.26 -3.20 -7.04
C ALA A 53 -11.86 -4.62 -7.08
N ASN A 54 -11.08 -5.62 -7.48
CA ASN A 54 -11.47 -7.03 -7.54
C ASN A 54 -11.13 -7.76 -6.22
N GLY A 55 -10.51 -7.09 -5.25
CA GLY A 55 -10.11 -7.64 -3.96
C GLY A 55 -8.75 -8.34 -3.97
N ASN A 56 -8.00 -8.31 -5.07
CA ASN A 56 -6.67 -8.89 -5.15
C ASN A 56 -5.70 -8.11 -4.28
N ASP A 57 -4.74 -8.80 -3.66
CA ASP A 57 -3.65 -8.16 -2.94
C ASP A 57 -2.69 -7.48 -3.93
N VAL A 58 -2.49 -6.18 -3.76
CA VAL A 58 -1.65 -5.35 -4.64
C VAL A 58 -0.57 -4.59 -3.91
N GLY A 59 -0.38 -4.81 -2.60
CA GLY A 59 0.70 -4.14 -1.89
C GLY A 59 0.45 -3.85 -0.42
N ARG A 60 1.26 -2.93 0.14
CA ARG A 60 1.34 -2.69 1.59
C ARG A 60 1.42 -1.19 1.89
N ALA A 61 0.81 -0.76 2.99
CA ALA A 61 0.97 0.59 3.56
C ALA A 61 1.22 0.53 5.07
N GLY A 62 1.96 1.49 5.62
CA GLY A 62 2.27 1.53 7.05
C GLY A 62 3.01 2.80 7.49
N ILE A 63 2.91 3.10 8.79
CA ILE A 63 3.69 4.12 9.50
C ILE A 63 4.76 3.40 10.31
N LYS A 64 6.03 3.69 10.02
CA LYS A 64 7.19 3.14 10.73
C LYS A 64 8.09 4.22 11.26
N SER A 65 8.77 3.93 12.38
CA SER A 65 9.89 4.77 12.80
C SER A 65 11.05 4.62 11.81
N LEU A 66 11.84 5.67 11.61
CA LEU A 66 13.01 5.59 10.71
C LEU A 66 14.09 4.61 11.20
N GLU A 67 13.99 4.17 12.46
CA GLU A 67 14.89 3.21 13.10
C GLU A 67 14.48 1.75 12.81
N GLU A 68 13.26 1.50 12.31
CA GLU A 68 12.78 0.18 11.91
C GLU A 68 13.12 -0.11 10.44
N GLU A 69 13.96 -1.12 10.18
CA GLU A 69 14.23 -1.62 8.83
C GLU A 69 12.97 -2.24 8.22
N TRP A 70 12.61 -1.82 7.00
CA TRP A 70 11.44 -2.32 6.29
C TRP A 70 11.68 -3.74 5.75
N HIS A 71 11.21 -4.77 6.46
CA HIS A 71 11.03 -6.10 5.87
C HIS A 71 9.66 -6.19 5.19
N LEU A 72 9.62 -5.94 3.87
CA LEU A 72 8.43 -6.19 3.05
C LEU A 72 8.24 -7.71 2.90
N PRO A 73 7.14 -8.31 3.38
CA PRO A 73 6.88 -9.72 3.14
C PRO A 73 6.67 -9.95 1.63
N GLY A 74 7.63 -10.63 0.99
CA GLY A 74 7.59 -10.97 -0.43
C GLY A 74 8.53 -10.16 -1.34
N ALA A 75 9.25 -9.16 -0.81
CA ALA A 75 10.36 -8.57 -1.56
C ALA A 75 11.51 -9.60 -1.58
N LEU A 76 11.69 -10.28 -2.71
CA LEU A 76 12.85 -11.13 -2.96
C LEU A 76 14.11 -10.33 -2.64
N THR A 77 14.78 -10.68 -1.55
CA THR A 77 16.17 -10.33 -1.28
C THR A 77 16.99 -10.99 -2.38
N ARG A 78 17.16 -10.30 -3.52
CA ARG A 78 18.20 -10.67 -4.48
C ARG A 78 19.52 -10.25 -3.86
N LEU A 79 20.33 -11.27 -3.59
CA LEU A 79 21.76 -11.22 -3.29
C LEU A 79 22.52 -10.32 -4.28
#